data_AF-A0A515A2T5-F1
#
_entry.id   AF-A0A515A2T5-F1
#
_cell.length_a   1.000
_cell.length_b   1.000
_cell.length_c   1.000
_cell.angle_alpha   90.00
_cell.angle_beta   90.00
_cell.angle_gamma   90.00
#
_symmetry.space_group_name_H-M   'P 1'
#
loop_
_entity.id
_entity.type
_entity.pdbx_description
1 polymer ?
#
loop_
_entity_poly.entity_id
_entity_poly.type
_entity_poly.pdbx_seq_one_letter_code
_entity_poly.pdbx_strand_id
1 'polypeptide(L)' 'MVTKRKQLIRVVFDVLDETNHNIQQNGDLSVAAADPDEAIDWVFAEMQRQFNRPDIRLSRVRICA' A
#
# COMPACT_ATOMS: atom_id res chain seq x y z
N MET A 1 -8.05 23.89 14.50
CA MET A 1 -8.66 23.16 13.38
C MET A 1 -7.57 22.94 12.34
N VAL A 2 -6.92 21.78 12.34
CA VAL A 2 -5.90 21.46 11.33
C VAL A 2 -6.64 21.07 10.07
N THR A 3 -6.70 21.97 9.10
CA THR A 3 -6.96 21.64 7.71
C THR A 3 -5.81 20.74 7.25
N LYS A 4 -5.86 19.45 7.59
CA LYS A 4 -4.93 18.46 7.05
C LYS A 4 -5.23 18.38 5.56
N ARG A 5 -4.54 19.21 4.77
CA ARG A 5 -4.56 19.14 3.31
C ARG A 5 -4.14 17.71 2.98
N LYS A 6 -5.07 16.92 2.45
CA LYS A 6 -4.76 15.59 1.92
C LYS A 6 -3.65 15.77 0.90
N GLN A 7 -2.49 15.22 1.20
CA GLN A 7 -1.36 15.23 0.30
C GLN A 7 -1.36 13.90 -0.44
N LEU A 8 -0.93 13.93 -1.70
CA LEU A 8 -0.71 12.71 -2.46
C LEU A 8 0.53 12.03 -1.90
N ILE A 9 0.33 10.91 -1.20
CA ILE A 9 1.39 10.09 -0.65
C ILE A 9 1.56 8.90 -1.58
N ARG A 10 2.76 8.73 -2.13
CA ARG A 10 3.09 7.57 -2.95
C ARG A 10 3.63 6.47 -2.05
N VAL A 11 2.87 5.39 -1.93
CA VAL A 11 3.28 4.20 -1.18
C VAL A 11 3.77 3.18 -2.18
N VAL A 12 5.05 2.83 -2.09
CA VAL A 12 5.68 1.77 -2.85
C VAL A 12 5.69 0.53 -1.98
N PHE A 13 5.18 -0.59 -2.49
CA PHE A 13 5.14 -1.85 -1.78
C PHE A 13 5.53 -3.03 -2.68
N ASP A 14 6.13 -4.02 -2.05
CA ASP A 14 6.45 -5.29 -2.68
C ASP A 14 5.43 -6.33 -2.20
N VAL A 15 4.74 -6.98 -3.14
CA VAL A 15 3.74 -8.01 -2.87
C VAL A 15 4.36 -9.37 -3.09
N LEU A 16 4.34 -10.22 -2.05
CA LEU A 16 4.70 -11.62 -2.16
C LEU A 16 3.42 -12.44 -2.32
N ASP A 17 3.26 -13.10 -3.46
CA ASP A 17 2.26 -14.14 -3.67
C ASP A 17 2.87 -15.50 -3.29
N GLU A 18 2.48 -16.04 -2.13
CA GLU A 18 2.99 -17.31 -1.62
C GLU A 18 2.52 -18.50 -2.48
N THR A 19 1.36 -18.38 -3.14
CA THR A 19 0.79 -19.44 -4.01
C THR A 19 1.62 -19.69 -5.26
N ASN A 20 2.06 -18.65 -5.96
CA ASN A 20 2.85 -18.73 -7.19
C ASN A 20 4.35 -18.52 -6.92
N HIS A 21 4.76 -18.37 -5.66
CA HIS A 21 6.11 -17.91 -5.26
C HIS A 21 6.57 -16.69 -6.09
N ASN A 22 5.63 -15.84 -6.47
CA ASN A 22 5.91 -14.70 -7.32
C ASN A 22 5.97 -13.45 -6.46
N ILE A 23 7.06 -12.71 -6.57
CA ILE A 23 7.23 -11.44 -5.88
C ILE A 23 6.94 -10.36 -6.90
N GLN A 24 5.77 -9.74 -6.79
CA GLN A 24 5.47 -8.53 -7.53
C GLN A 24 6.16 -7.37 -6.84
N GLN A 25 7.37 -7.09 -7.33
CA GLN A 25 8.21 -6.00 -6.83
C GLN A 25 7.81 -4.66 -7.44
N ASN A 26 8.05 -3.58 -6.72
CA ASN A 26 7.78 -2.20 -7.15
C ASN A 26 6.31 -1.90 -7.47
N GLY A 27 5.37 -2.51 -6.75
CA GLY A 27 4.00 -2.00 -6.75
C GLY A 27 4.03 -0.58 -6.18
N ASP A 28 3.35 0.37 -6.83
CA ASP A 28 3.21 1.71 -6.28
C ASP A 28 1.77 2.18 -6.38
N LEU A 29 1.30 2.80 -5.31
CA LEU A 29 -0.05 3.32 -5.23
C LEU A 29 -0.01 4.69 -4.59
N SER A 30 -0.55 5.67 -5.30
CA SER A 30 -0.63 7.05 -4.84
C SER A 30 -1.99 7.29 -4.23
N VAL A 31 -2.03 7.61 -2.93
CA VAL A 31 -3.28 7.83 -2.21
C VAL A 31 -3.27 9.23 -1.59
N ALA A 32 -4.42 9.89 -1.66
CA ALA A 32 -4.60 11.20 -1.04
C ALA A 32 -4.95 11.02 0.44
N ALA A 33 -3.95 11.04 1.30
CA ALA A 33 -4.09 10.85 2.74
C ALA A 33 -3.64 12.09 3.51
N ALA A 34 -4.17 12.22 4.72
CA ALA A 34 -3.74 13.27 5.64
C ALA A 34 -2.35 12.96 6.24
N ASP A 35 -2.05 11.67 6.43
CA ASP A 35 -0.86 11.16 7.08
C ASP A 35 -0.35 9.89 6.38
N PRO A 36 0.96 9.59 6.45
CA PRO A 36 1.55 8.39 5.88
C PRO A 36 0.95 7.08 6.42
N ASP A 37 0.60 7.02 7.71
CA ASP A 37 -0.06 5.84 8.30
C ASP A 37 -1.44 5.58 7.68
N GLU A 38 -2.24 6.63 7.46
CA GLU A 38 -3.54 6.51 6.79
C GLU A 38 -3.37 6.05 5.33
N ALA A 39 -2.32 6.49 4.66
CA ALA A 39 -1.99 6.01 3.32
C ALA A 39 -1.65 4.51 3.30
N ILE A 40 -0.85 4.04 4.26
CA ILE A 40 -0.48 2.63 4.37
C ILE A 40 -1.71 1.77 4.65
N ASP A 41 -2.57 2.16 5.61
CA ASP A 41 -3.77 1.41 5.96
C ASP A 41 -4.72 1.27 4.75
N TRP A 42 -4.90 2.36 4.01
CA TRP A 42 -5.71 2.36 2.79
C TRP A 42 -5.15 1.44 1.71
N VAL A 43 -3.83 1.51 1.46
CA VAL A 43 -3.14 0.64 0.49
C VAL A 43 -3.23 -0.82 0.93
N PHE A 44 -3.10 -1.10 2.23
CA PHE A 44 -3.22 -2.45 2.77
C PHE A 44 -4.63 -3.01 2.57
N ALA A 45 -5.66 -2.22 2.88
CA ALA A 45 -7.06 -2.60 2.68
C ALA A 45 -7.41 -2.78 1.19
N GLU A 46 -6.90 -1.92 0.31
CA GLU A 46 -7.08 -2.03 -1.14
C GLU A 46 -6.38 -3.28 -1.69
N MET A 47 -5.14 -3.54 -1.26
CA MET A 47 -4.40 -4.75 -1.65
C MET A 47 -5.13 -6.00 -1.17
N GLN A 48 -5.56 -6.03 0.09
CA GLN A 48 -6.35 -7.14 0.63
C GLN A 48 -7.66 -7.36 -0.14
N ARG A 49 -8.31 -6.28 -0.60
CA ARG A 49 -9.51 -6.35 -1.45
C ARG A 49 -9.24 -6.84 -2.87
N GLN A 50 -8.22 -6.30 -3.54
CA GLN A 50 -7.88 -6.68 -4.91
C GLN A 50 -7.46 -8.15 -4.98
N PHE A 51 -6.64 -8.55 -4.02
CA PHE A 51 -6.08 -9.87 -4.00
C PHE A 51 -7.04 -10.89 -3.39
N ASN A 52 -7.93 -10.47 -2.47
CA ASN A 52 -8.94 -11.30 -1.77
C ASN A 52 -8.45 -12.72 -1.44
N ARG A 53 -7.15 -12.84 -1.18
CA ARG A 53 -6.42 -14.08 -0.96
C ARG A 53 -5.51 -13.86 0.24
N PRO A 54 -5.60 -14.72 1.27
CA PRO A 54 -4.75 -14.64 2.44
C PRO A 54 -3.27 -14.95 2.13
N ASP A 55 -3.00 -15.59 0.99
CA ASP A 55 -1.65 -15.94 0.49
C ASP A 55 -0.83 -14.76 -0.01
N ILE A 56 -1.40 -13.55 0.02
CA ILE A 56 -0.75 -12.36 -0.52
C ILE A 56 -0.31 -11.46 0.62
N ARG A 57 1.01 -11.33 0.76
CA ARG A 57 1.64 -10.67 1.91
C ARG A 57 2.46 -9.48 1.44
N LEU A 58 2.16 -8.31 1.99
CA LEU A 58 2.97 -7.11 1.79
C LEU A 58 4.31 -7.30 2.49
N SER A 59 5.38 -7.41 1.70
CA SER A 59 6.73 -7.75 2.19
C SER A 59 7.55 -6.51 2.53
N ARG A 60 7.33 -5.42 1.79
CA ARG A 60 8.04 -4.15 2.01
C ARG A 60 7.09 -3.01 1.72
N VAL A 61 7.10 -1.98 2.56
CA VAL A 61 6.34 -0.74 2.36
C VAL A 61 7.31 0.42 2.52
N ARG A 62 7.38 1.28 1.52
CA ARG A 62 8.19 2.49 1.48
C ARG A 62 7.30 3.66 1.09
N ILE A 63 7.40 4.76 1.82
CA ILE A 63 6.71 5.99 1.46
C ILE A 63 7.70 6.84 0.65
N CYS A 64 7.28 7.26 -0.53
CA CYS A 64 7.99 8.23 -1.35
C CYS A 64 7.26 9.57 -1.22
N ALA A 65 7.92 10.54 -0.63
CA ALA A 65 7.44 11.92 -0.44
C ALA A 65 8.02 12.83 -1.52
#